data_AF-A0A3D3SXB9-F1
#
_entry.id   AF-A0A3D3SXB9-F1
#
_cell.length_a   1.000
_cell.length_b   1.000
_cell.length_c   1.000
_cell.angle_alpha   90.00
_cell.angle_beta   90.00
_cell.angle_gamma   90.00
#
_symmetry.space_group_name_H-M   'P 1'
#
loop_
_entity.id
_entity.type
_entity.pdbx_description
1 polymer ?
#
loop_
_entity_poly.entity_id
_entity_poly.type
_entity_poly.pdbx_seq_one_letter_code
_entity_poly.pdbx_strand_id
1 'polypeptide(L)'
;MNYRMQLAASFAEVDPVAWDALVAASPRPTPFMQHAFLRLAEQTESAGPQTGWTARPLLLFTEANDLVGAAALYAKAHSYGEYVFDWAWARAYEQAGLNYFPKWLVASPFSPVPGSRLLGVSADARHALAVALSQLTKESGLSSCHILFAHESDQEALESTGWLIRKGVQFHWFNKNYTDFEAFLDQLSQPKRKKIRAERRKVSEAGLHCRMVKGEAISPDLLAFFYRCYSNTYYEHGNPPYFSESFFTGLLQAMPENLVLSLAEDATGKP
;
A
#
# COMPACT_ATOMS: atom_id res chain seq x y z
N MET A 1 -27.34 13.91 -2.80
CA MET A 1 -26.51 14.69 -3.75
C MET A 1 -26.33 13.88 -5.00
N ASN A 2 -26.40 14.50 -6.18
CA ASN A 2 -25.97 13.84 -7.42
C ASN A 2 -24.46 13.99 -7.53
N TYR A 3 -23.78 12.88 -7.78
CA TYR A 3 -22.35 12.86 -8.02
C TYR A 3 -22.08 12.41 -9.45
N ARG A 4 -21.04 12.99 -10.07
CA ARG A 4 -20.53 12.55 -11.37
C ARG A 4 -19.31 11.67 -11.16
N MET A 5 -19.37 10.46 -11.67
CA MET A 5 -18.23 9.53 -11.69
C MET A 5 -17.33 9.80 -12.91
N GLN A 6 -16.02 9.66 -12.73
CA GLN A 6 -15.05 9.66 -13.81
C GLN A 6 -13.96 8.62 -13.56
N LEU A 7 -13.60 7.87 -14.60
CA LEU A 7 -12.40 7.03 -14.60
C LEU A 7 -11.29 7.76 -15.34
N ALA A 8 -10.23 8.13 -14.62
CA ALA A 8 -9.00 8.60 -15.24
C ALA A 8 -8.27 7.44 -15.92
N ALA A 9 -7.51 7.73 -16.98
CA ALA A 9 -6.68 6.72 -17.65
C ALA A 9 -5.38 6.45 -16.90
N SER A 10 -4.96 7.38 -16.04
CA SER A 10 -3.69 7.36 -15.31
C SER A 10 -3.73 8.26 -14.09
N PHE A 11 -2.85 8.03 -13.10
CA PHE A 11 -2.65 9.01 -12.01
C PHE A 11 -2.05 10.33 -12.52
N ALA A 12 -1.44 10.35 -13.70
CA ALA A 12 -0.95 11.56 -14.35
C ALA A 12 -2.05 12.58 -14.70
N GLU A 13 -3.30 12.13 -14.87
CA GLU A 13 -4.45 12.98 -15.20
C GLU A 13 -5.17 13.53 -13.95
N VAL A 14 -4.70 13.16 -12.76
CA VAL A 14 -5.31 13.53 -11.49
C VAL A 14 -4.53 14.67 -10.86
N ASP A 15 -5.23 15.72 -10.44
CA ASP A 15 -4.63 16.83 -9.69
C ASP A 15 -4.08 16.29 -8.34
N PRO A 16 -2.75 16.39 -8.09
CA PRO A 16 -2.14 15.88 -6.88
C PRO A 16 -2.63 16.60 -5.61
N VAL A 17 -2.87 17.91 -5.68
CA VAL A 17 -3.29 18.72 -4.53
C VAL A 17 -4.71 18.33 -4.13
N ALA A 18 -5.60 18.18 -5.11
CA ALA A 18 -6.97 17.76 -4.85
C ALA A 18 -7.04 16.33 -4.30
N TRP A 19 -6.23 15.40 -4.85
CA TRP A 19 -6.15 14.03 -4.36
C TRP A 19 -5.62 13.97 -2.92
N ASP A 20 -4.52 14.65 -2.62
CA ASP A 20 -3.90 14.61 -1.30
C ASP A 20 -4.75 15.31 -0.23
N ALA A 21 -5.58 16.28 -0.61
CA ALA A 21 -6.61 16.84 0.27
C ALA A 21 -7.64 15.78 0.69
N LEU A 22 -8.05 14.89 -0.22
CA LEU A 22 -8.92 13.75 0.10
C LEU A 22 -8.23 12.75 1.03
N VAL A 23 -6.96 12.44 0.77
CA VAL A 23 -6.16 11.56 1.64
C VAL A 23 -6.10 12.14 3.05
N ALA A 24 -5.75 13.42 3.20
CA ALA A 24 -5.66 14.09 4.48
C ALA A 24 -7.00 14.14 5.24
N ALA A 25 -8.12 14.30 4.52
CA ALA A 25 -9.47 14.30 5.09
C ALA A 25 -10.01 12.88 5.41
N SER A 26 -9.34 11.82 4.96
CA SER A 26 -9.81 10.45 5.13
C SER A 26 -9.68 9.97 6.59
N PRO A 27 -10.55 9.05 7.07
CA PRO A 27 -10.53 8.60 8.47
C PRO A 27 -9.18 8.01 8.93
N ARG A 28 -8.47 7.35 8.02
CA ARG A 28 -7.14 6.78 8.24
C ARG A 28 -6.24 7.08 7.05
N PRO A 29 -5.56 8.25 7.02
CA PRO A 29 -4.63 8.59 5.96
C PRO A 29 -3.39 7.68 6.02
N THR A 30 -2.81 7.39 4.86
CA THR A 30 -1.53 6.69 4.77
C THR A 30 -0.68 7.30 3.65
N PRO A 31 0.66 7.34 3.78
CA PRO A 31 1.53 7.84 2.71
C PRO A 31 1.41 7.00 1.43
N PHE A 32 1.04 5.72 1.57
CA PHE A 32 0.79 4.79 0.47
C PHE A 32 -0.42 5.13 -0.40
N MET A 33 -1.30 6.03 0.05
CA MET A 33 -2.43 6.53 -0.72
C MET A 33 -2.21 7.95 -1.25
N GLN A 34 -1.09 8.61 -0.91
CA GLN A 34 -0.77 9.92 -1.47
C GLN A 34 -0.49 9.83 -2.96
N HIS A 35 -0.82 10.89 -3.70
CA HIS A 35 -0.70 10.93 -5.15
C HIS A 35 0.72 10.63 -5.62
N ALA A 36 1.72 11.24 -4.98
CA ALA A 36 3.12 11.05 -5.32
C ALA A 36 3.55 9.56 -5.28
N PHE A 37 3.11 8.80 -4.27
CA PHE A 37 3.41 7.36 -4.18
C PHE A 37 2.77 6.58 -5.35
N LEU A 38 1.48 6.81 -5.60
CA LEU A 38 0.71 6.09 -6.63
C LEU A 38 1.22 6.43 -8.03
N ARG A 39 1.51 7.73 -8.27
CA ARG A 39 2.05 8.24 -9.53
C ARG A 39 3.45 7.72 -9.79
N LEU A 40 4.33 7.69 -8.78
CA LEU A 40 5.67 7.12 -8.93
C LEU A 40 5.60 5.63 -9.23
N ALA A 41 4.76 4.86 -8.53
CA ALA A 41 4.61 3.43 -8.78
C ALA A 41 4.18 3.14 -10.23
N GLU A 42 3.27 3.95 -10.77
CA GLU A 42 2.84 3.87 -12.18
C GLU A 42 3.95 4.34 -13.14
N GLN A 43 4.53 5.52 -12.91
CA GLN A 43 5.52 6.15 -13.79
C GLN A 43 6.80 5.32 -13.96
N THR A 44 7.21 4.61 -12.91
CA THR A 44 8.40 3.75 -12.95
C THR A 44 8.08 2.31 -13.36
N GLU A 45 6.84 2.06 -13.80
CA GLU A 45 6.32 0.75 -14.22
C GLU A 45 6.36 -0.34 -13.14
N SER A 46 6.65 0.02 -11.88
CA SER A 46 6.58 -0.90 -10.75
C SER A 46 5.15 -1.43 -10.63
N ALA A 47 4.15 -0.54 -10.69
CA ALA A 47 2.74 -0.84 -10.81
C ALA A 47 2.22 -0.41 -12.20
N GLY A 48 2.60 -1.16 -13.23
CA GLY A 48 2.18 -0.93 -14.61
C GLY A 48 1.51 -2.15 -15.26
N PRO A 49 1.06 -2.04 -16.52
CA PRO A 49 0.41 -3.14 -17.23
C PRO A 49 1.24 -4.43 -17.30
N GLN A 50 2.58 -4.30 -17.42
CA GLN A 50 3.49 -5.45 -17.47
C GLN A 50 3.57 -6.22 -16.15
N THR A 51 3.31 -5.55 -15.01
CA THR A 51 3.20 -6.18 -13.68
C THR A 51 1.74 -6.49 -13.31
N GLY A 52 0.83 -6.38 -14.28
CA GLY A 52 -0.59 -6.64 -14.15
C GLY A 52 -1.38 -5.55 -13.43
N TRP A 53 -0.82 -4.34 -13.25
CA TRP A 53 -1.44 -3.19 -12.58
C TRP A 53 -1.75 -2.08 -13.57
N THR A 54 -2.88 -2.17 -14.28
CA THR A 54 -3.32 -1.08 -15.16
C THR A 54 -4.13 -0.07 -14.35
N ALA A 55 -3.55 1.10 -14.07
CA ALA A 55 -4.22 2.16 -13.31
C ALA A 55 -5.47 2.68 -14.03
N ARG A 56 -6.56 2.87 -13.27
CA ARG A 56 -7.79 3.53 -13.69
C ARG A 56 -8.41 4.28 -12.52
N PRO A 57 -7.76 5.35 -12.00
CA PRO A 57 -8.24 6.03 -10.79
C PRO A 57 -9.72 6.41 -10.91
N LEU A 58 -10.50 6.05 -9.90
CA LEU A 58 -11.91 6.40 -9.83
C LEU A 58 -12.05 7.73 -9.11
N LEU A 59 -12.73 8.68 -9.74
CA LEU A 59 -12.94 10.03 -9.23
C LEU A 59 -14.44 10.31 -9.11
N LEU A 60 -14.82 11.01 -8.04
CA LEU A 60 -16.18 11.41 -7.74
C LEU A 60 -16.25 12.93 -7.62
N PHE A 61 -17.04 13.55 -8.48
CA PHE A 61 -17.21 15.01 -8.54
C PHE A 61 -18.63 15.43 -8.13
N THR A 62 -18.76 16.64 -7.59
CA THR A 62 -20.05 17.33 -7.50
C THR A 62 -20.49 17.85 -8.87
N GLU A 63 -21.74 18.32 -8.99
CA GLU A 63 -22.21 19.05 -10.17
C GLU A 63 -21.42 20.35 -10.41
N ALA A 64 -20.89 20.97 -9.35
CA ALA A 64 -20.00 22.14 -9.42
C ALA A 64 -18.55 21.79 -9.84
N ASN A 65 -18.28 20.52 -10.15
CA ASN A 65 -16.98 20.00 -10.57
C ASN A 65 -15.90 19.98 -9.47
N ASP A 66 -16.32 19.92 -8.20
CA ASP A 66 -15.40 19.73 -7.07
C ASP A 66 -15.10 18.25 -6.87
N LEU A 67 -13.83 17.88 -6.72
CA LEU A 67 -13.43 16.51 -6.40
C LEU A 67 -13.73 16.22 -4.92
N VAL A 68 -14.66 15.29 -4.66
CA VAL A 68 -15.16 14.97 -3.31
C VAL A 68 -14.94 13.53 -2.90
N GLY A 69 -14.49 12.69 -3.83
CA GLY A 69 -14.17 11.31 -3.57
C GLY A 69 -13.18 10.75 -4.58
N ALA A 70 -12.32 9.83 -4.15
CA ALA A 70 -11.47 9.09 -5.06
C ALA A 70 -11.14 7.68 -4.56
N ALA A 71 -10.71 6.80 -5.47
CA ALA A 71 -10.18 5.48 -5.14
C ALA A 71 -9.02 5.11 -6.07
N ALA A 72 -7.94 4.56 -5.50
CA ALA A 72 -6.80 4.05 -6.25
C ALA A 72 -7.16 2.70 -6.91
N LEU A 73 -7.85 2.80 -8.05
CA LEU A 73 -8.43 1.67 -8.77
C LEU A 73 -7.51 1.18 -9.89
N TYR A 74 -7.42 -0.14 -10.05
CA TYR A 74 -6.60 -0.82 -11.05
C TYR A 74 -7.40 -1.95 -11.72
N ALA A 75 -7.24 -2.13 -13.02
CA ALA A 75 -7.60 -3.38 -13.70
C ALA A 75 -6.44 -4.36 -13.52
N LYS A 76 -6.66 -5.40 -12.69
CA LYS A 76 -5.67 -6.40 -12.32
C LYS A 76 -5.70 -7.61 -13.24
N ALA A 77 -4.55 -7.93 -13.84
CA ALA A 77 -4.40 -9.09 -14.73
C ALA A 77 -4.07 -10.40 -13.99
N HIS A 78 -3.66 -10.34 -12.71
CA HIS A 78 -3.34 -11.48 -11.84
C HIS A 78 -3.24 -11.05 -10.37
N SER A 79 -3.22 -12.00 -9.43
CA SER A 79 -3.15 -11.71 -7.97
C SER A 79 -1.75 -11.35 -7.41
N TYR A 80 -0.66 -11.48 -8.16
CA TYR A 80 0.69 -11.18 -7.64
C TYR A 80 0.82 -9.73 -7.15
N GLY A 81 1.47 -9.51 -6.00
CA GLY A 81 1.64 -8.20 -5.40
C GLY A 81 0.44 -7.69 -4.57
N GLU A 82 -0.66 -8.44 -4.50
CA GLU A 82 -1.83 -8.08 -3.67
C GLU A 82 -1.65 -8.48 -2.19
N TYR A 83 -0.76 -9.45 -1.91
CA TYR A 83 -0.60 -10.11 -0.60
C TYR A 83 -1.87 -10.78 -0.05
N VAL A 84 -2.93 -10.81 -0.85
CA VAL A 84 -4.15 -11.60 -0.68
C VAL A 84 -4.34 -12.35 -1.98
N PHE A 85 -4.33 -13.68 -1.92
CA PHE A 85 -4.42 -14.50 -3.13
C PHE A 85 -5.82 -15.06 -3.34
N ASP A 86 -6.30 -14.90 -4.57
CA ASP A 86 -7.63 -15.34 -5.02
C ASP A 86 -7.59 -16.66 -5.80
N TRP A 87 -6.61 -17.52 -5.53
CA TRP A 87 -6.44 -18.78 -6.26
C TRP A 87 -7.70 -19.66 -6.26
N ALA A 88 -8.46 -19.65 -5.16
CA ALA A 88 -9.72 -20.39 -5.07
C ALA A 88 -10.79 -19.84 -6.03
N TRP A 89 -10.91 -18.52 -6.15
CA TRP A 89 -11.85 -17.89 -7.09
C TRP A 89 -11.42 -18.10 -8.54
N ALA A 90 -10.14 -17.89 -8.83
CA ALA A 90 -9.59 -18.11 -10.17
C ALA A 90 -9.83 -19.54 -10.66
N ARG A 91 -9.57 -20.52 -9.78
CA ARG A 91 -9.82 -21.95 -10.08
C ARG A 91 -11.31 -22.26 -10.29
N ALA A 92 -12.20 -21.66 -9.51
CA ALA A 92 -13.64 -21.87 -9.67
C ALA A 92 -14.15 -21.32 -11.01
N TYR A 93 -13.67 -20.14 -11.44
CA TYR A 93 -13.99 -19.57 -12.75
C TYR A 93 -13.46 -20.46 -13.88
N GLU A 94 -12.20 -20.90 -13.80
CA GLU A 94 -11.61 -21.80 -14.79
C GLU A 94 -12.41 -23.10 -14.93
N GLN A 95 -12.83 -23.71 -13.80
CA GLN A 95 -13.70 -24.90 -13.80
C GLN A 95 -15.07 -24.67 -14.44
N ALA A 96 -15.56 -23.43 -14.43
CA ALA A 96 -16.79 -23.02 -15.10
C ALA A 96 -16.56 -22.55 -16.56
N GLY A 97 -15.34 -22.61 -17.08
CA GLY A 97 -14.98 -22.12 -18.42
C GLY A 97 -14.99 -20.59 -18.55
N LEU A 98 -14.86 -19.87 -17.44
CA LEU A 98 -14.87 -18.41 -17.38
C LEU A 98 -13.46 -17.86 -17.07
N ASN A 99 -13.21 -16.64 -17.51
CA ASN A 99 -11.98 -15.92 -17.17
C ASN A 99 -12.16 -15.15 -15.86
N TYR A 100 -11.31 -15.40 -14.87
CA TYR A 100 -11.30 -14.62 -13.62
C TYR A 100 -10.55 -13.31 -13.73
N PHE A 101 -9.56 -13.19 -14.62
CA PHE A 101 -8.85 -11.94 -14.86
C PHE A 101 -9.24 -11.36 -16.24
N PRO A 102 -9.32 -10.03 -16.40
CA PRO A 102 -9.02 -9.03 -15.37
C PRO A 102 -10.14 -8.89 -14.33
N LYS A 103 -9.76 -8.39 -13.15
CA LYS A 103 -10.68 -7.92 -12.11
C LYS A 103 -10.36 -6.48 -11.73
N TRP A 104 -11.32 -5.77 -11.13
CA TRP A 104 -11.03 -4.49 -10.50
C TRP A 104 -10.39 -4.66 -9.13
N LEU A 105 -9.46 -3.77 -8.78
CA LEU A 105 -8.79 -3.74 -7.50
C LEU A 105 -8.64 -2.30 -7.01
N VAL A 106 -9.14 -2.01 -5.81
CA VAL A 106 -8.78 -0.80 -5.05
C VAL A 106 -7.77 -1.18 -3.97
N ALA A 107 -6.54 -0.71 -4.11
CA ALA A 107 -5.46 -1.00 -3.17
C ALA A 107 -4.31 -0.01 -3.31
N SER A 108 -3.42 0.02 -2.30
CA SER A 108 -2.06 0.50 -2.52
C SER A 108 -1.23 -0.60 -3.20
N PRO A 109 -0.49 -0.31 -4.29
CA PRO A 109 0.42 -1.27 -4.89
C PRO A 109 1.46 -1.80 -3.89
N PHE A 110 1.62 -3.12 -3.88
CA PHE A 110 2.66 -3.88 -3.16
C PHE A 110 2.81 -3.57 -1.66
N SER A 111 1.82 -2.94 -1.04
CA SER A 111 1.90 -2.43 0.33
C SER A 111 0.67 -2.89 1.11
N PRO A 112 0.74 -4.01 1.85
CA PRO A 112 -0.39 -4.61 2.56
C PRO A 112 -0.70 -3.91 3.88
N VAL A 113 -0.79 -2.58 3.86
CA VAL A 113 -0.98 -1.72 5.03
C VAL A 113 -2.43 -1.26 5.12
N PRO A 114 -3.16 -1.56 6.20
CA PRO A 114 -4.51 -1.05 6.40
C PRO A 114 -4.61 0.46 6.38
N GLY A 115 -5.68 0.97 5.76
CA GLY A 115 -5.94 2.41 5.66
C GLY A 115 -7.16 2.69 4.78
N SER A 116 -7.46 3.98 4.62
CA SER A 116 -8.60 4.39 3.79
C SER A 116 -8.36 3.99 2.32
N ARG A 117 -9.40 3.49 1.67
CA ARG A 117 -9.42 3.10 0.25
C ARG A 117 -10.48 3.85 -0.54
N LEU A 118 -11.55 4.27 0.14
CA LEU A 118 -12.56 5.18 -0.40
C LEU A 118 -12.28 6.57 0.17
N LEU A 119 -11.52 7.37 -0.58
CA LEU A 119 -11.05 8.70 -0.16
C LEU A 119 -12.17 9.74 -0.30
N GLY A 120 -13.27 9.57 0.44
CA GLY A 120 -14.41 10.47 0.42
C GLY A 120 -14.38 11.50 1.54
N VAL A 121 -14.69 12.77 1.22
CA VAL A 121 -14.75 13.90 2.18
C VAL A 121 -15.83 13.73 3.26
N SER A 122 -16.80 12.85 3.04
CA SER A 122 -17.89 12.55 3.96
C SER A 122 -18.31 11.08 3.87
N ALA A 123 -19.15 10.62 4.80
CA ALA A 123 -19.75 9.29 4.75
C ALA A 123 -20.58 9.10 3.46
N ASP A 124 -21.33 10.12 3.04
CA ASP A 124 -22.13 10.09 1.81
C ASP A 124 -21.26 9.95 0.56
N ALA A 125 -20.13 10.67 0.50
CA ALA A 125 -19.18 10.54 -0.61
C ALA A 125 -18.54 9.15 -0.65
N ARG A 126 -18.21 8.56 0.51
CA ARG A 126 -17.71 7.17 0.59
C ARG A 126 -18.76 6.14 0.17
N HIS A 127 -20.01 6.32 0.59
CA HIS A 127 -21.11 5.47 0.15
C HIS A 127 -21.32 5.58 -1.37
N ALA A 128 -21.27 6.80 -1.92
CA ALA A 128 -21.36 7.02 -3.37
C ALA A 128 -20.20 6.35 -4.14
N LEU A 129 -18.97 6.37 -3.62
CA LEU A 129 -17.85 5.61 -4.19
C LEU A 129 -18.11 4.09 -4.18
N ALA A 130 -18.66 3.55 -3.09
CA ALA A 130 -19.01 2.13 -2.99
C ALA A 130 -20.08 1.74 -4.03
N VAL A 131 -21.13 2.56 -4.19
CA VAL A 131 -22.16 2.39 -5.24
C VAL A 131 -21.54 2.46 -6.62
N ALA A 132 -20.67 3.45 -6.88
CA ALA A 132 -20.01 3.64 -8.16
C ALA A 132 -19.13 2.44 -8.53
N LEU A 133 -18.35 1.89 -7.58
CA LEU A 133 -17.56 0.67 -7.80
C LEU A 133 -18.44 -0.54 -8.12
N SER A 134 -19.57 -0.72 -7.43
CA SER A 134 -20.52 -1.79 -7.73
C SER A 134 -21.12 -1.66 -9.13
N GLN A 135 -21.51 -0.44 -9.53
CA GLN A 135 -22.04 -0.17 -10.86
C GLN A 135 -20.99 -0.42 -11.94
N LEU A 136 -19.79 0.15 -11.76
CA LEU A 136 -18.66 -0.02 -12.67
C LEU A 136 -18.34 -1.50 -12.89
N THR A 137 -18.34 -2.30 -11.82
CA THR A 137 -18.05 -3.74 -11.93
C THR A 137 -19.08 -4.47 -12.79
N LYS A 138 -20.36 -4.12 -12.67
CA LYS A 138 -21.44 -4.72 -13.48
C LYS A 138 -21.35 -4.30 -14.94
N GLU A 139 -20.95 -3.06 -15.21
CA GLU A 139 -20.92 -2.48 -16.56
C GLU A 139 -19.64 -2.79 -17.34
N SER A 140 -18.52 -3.03 -16.65
CA SER A 140 -17.21 -3.16 -17.31
C SER A 140 -16.95 -4.53 -17.94
N GLY A 141 -17.77 -5.54 -17.63
CA GLY A 141 -17.53 -6.93 -18.06
C GLY A 141 -16.32 -7.60 -17.39
N LEU A 142 -15.77 -7.01 -16.32
CA LEU A 142 -14.71 -7.65 -15.52
C LEU A 142 -15.34 -8.60 -14.50
N SER A 143 -14.59 -9.60 -14.06
CA SER A 143 -15.10 -10.71 -13.26
C SER A 143 -15.62 -10.29 -11.87
N SER A 144 -14.93 -9.36 -11.21
CA SER A 144 -15.19 -8.92 -9.85
C SER A 144 -14.51 -7.57 -9.54
N CYS A 145 -14.80 -6.99 -8.37
CA CYS A 145 -14.02 -5.90 -7.79
C CYS A 145 -13.66 -6.21 -6.36
N HIS A 146 -12.41 -5.93 -5.99
CA HIS A 146 -11.83 -6.23 -4.69
C HIS A 146 -11.28 -4.94 -4.07
N ILE A 147 -11.42 -4.80 -2.76
CA ILE A 147 -10.86 -3.68 -2.01
C ILE A 147 -10.02 -4.27 -0.89
N LEU A 148 -8.72 -3.99 -0.88
CA LEU A 148 -7.78 -4.63 0.04
C LEU A 148 -7.40 -3.71 1.20
N PHE A 149 -7.46 -4.26 2.41
CA PHE A 149 -7.06 -3.60 3.66
C PHE A 149 -7.81 -2.28 3.92
N ALA A 150 -9.10 -2.25 3.59
CA ALA A 150 -9.97 -1.09 3.79
C ALA A 150 -10.16 -0.77 5.28
N HIS A 151 -10.24 0.53 5.60
CA HIS A 151 -10.56 1.00 6.95
C HIS A 151 -12.02 0.68 7.33
N GLU A 152 -12.34 0.65 8.61
CA GLU A 152 -13.67 0.34 9.13
C GLU A 152 -14.78 1.20 8.50
N SER A 153 -14.54 2.51 8.34
CA SER A 153 -15.50 3.42 7.68
C SER A 153 -15.72 3.14 6.19
N ASP A 154 -14.75 2.52 5.51
CA ASP A 154 -14.94 2.07 4.12
C ASP A 154 -15.76 0.77 4.12
N GLN A 155 -15.49 -0.14 5.07
CA GLN A 155 -16.22 -1.39 5.22
C GLN A 155 -17.71 -1.14 5.47
N GLU A 156 -18.05 -0.20 6.35
CA GLU A 156 -19.45 0.20 6.60
C GLU A 156 -20.16 0.65 5.31
N ALA A 157 -19.50 1.49 4.50
CA ALA A 157 -20.04 1.94 3.22
C ALA A 157 -20.23 0.77 2.23
N LEU A 158 -19.27 -0.16 2.18
CA LEU A 158 -19.29 -1.32 1.29
C LEU A 158 -20.35 -2.35 1.70
N GLU A 159 -20.47 -2.68 2.99
CA GLU A 159 -21.49 -3.61 3.48
C GLU A 159 -22.90 -3.08 3.20
N SER A 160 -23.13 -1.77 3.37
CA SER A 160 -24.41 -1.13 3.04
C SER A 160 -24.78 -1.20 1.55
N THR A 161 -23.83 -1.51 0.68
CA THR A 161 -24.02 -1.64 -0.77
C THR A 161 -23.95 -3.09 -1.27
N GLY A 162 -23.96 -4.07 -0.35
CA GLY A 162 -24.02 -5.51 -0.67
C GLY A 162 -22.67 -6.17 -0.94
N TRP A 163 -21.55 -5.52 -0.59
CA TRP A 163 -20.22 -6.14 -0.68
C TRP A 163 -20.03 -7.21 0.38
N LEU A 164 -19.19 -8.21 0.06
CA LEU A 164 -18.85 -9.29 0.98
C LEU A 164 -17.51 -9.01 1.67
N ILE A 165 -17.50 -9.14 3.00
CA ILE A 165 -16.27 -9.01 3.79
C ILE A 165 -15.54 -10.35 3.89
N ARG A 166 -14.29 -10.36 3.40
CA ARG A 166 -13.34 -11.46 3.63
C ARG A 166 -12.38 -11.06 4.76
N LYS A 167 -12.43 -11.80 5.88
CA LYS A 167 -11.53 -11.57 7.01
C LYS A 167 -10.17 -12.23 6.80
N GLY A 168 -9.10 -11.52 7.16
CA GLY A 168 -7.73 -12.02 7.21
C GLY A 168 -7.09 -11.70 8.55
N VAL A 169 -5.93 -12.29 8.83
CA VAL A 169 -5.16 -12.05 10.07
C VAL A 169 -3.87 -11.32 9.72
N GLN A 170 -3.61 -10.20 10.40
CA GLN A 170 -2.33 -9.52 10.38
C GLN A 170 -1.79 -9.41 11.82
N PHE A 171 -0.46 -9.50 11.96
CA PHE A 171 0.21 -9.28 13.23
C PHE A 171 0.79 -7.87 13.22
N HIS A 172 0.27 -6.99 14.07
CA HIS A 172 0.76 -5.64 14.24
C HIS A 172 1.45 -5.50 15.60
N TRP A 173 2.63 -4.88 15.61
CA TRP A 173 3.26 -4.47 16.85
C TRP A 173 2.87 -3.03 17.15
N PHE A 174 2.36 -2.81 18.36
CA PHE A 174 2.02 -1.47 18.86
C PHE A 174 2.96 -1.12 20.01
N ASN A 175 3.51 0.09 19.96
CA ASN A 175 4.17 0.64 21.13
C ASN A 175 3.11 0.97 22.18
N LYS A 176 3.10 0.26 23.31
CA LYS A 176 2.18 0.51 24.44
C LYS A 176 2.76 1.55 25.40
N ASN A 177 3.26 2.66 24.85
CA ASN A 177 3.94 3.73 25.59
C ASN A 177 5.22 3.29 26.31
N TYR A 178 5.98 2.36 25.73
CA TYR A 178 7.31 2.02 26.21
C TYR A 178 8.24 3.21 25.98
N THR A 179 8.89 3.65 27.05
CA THR A 179 9.84 4.78 27.03
C THR A 179 11.19 4.40 26.42
N ASP A 180 11.54 3.12 26.52
CA ASP A 180 12.78 2.55 26.02
C ASP A 180 12.61 1.06 25.70
N PHE A 181 13.71 0.44 25.27
CA PHE A 181 13.73 -0.97 24.90
C PHE A 181 13.56 -1.92 26.10
N GLU A 182 14.03 -1.53 27.29
CA GLU A 182 13.90 -2.36 28.50
C GLU A 182 12.45 -2.36 29.00
N ALA A 183 11.76 -1.22 28.95
CA ALA A 183 10.33 -1.13 29.23
C ALA A 183 9.51 -2.07 28.33
N PHE A 184 9.89 -2.22 27.06
CA PHE A 184 9.29 -3.21 26.16
C PHE A 184 9.62 -4.65 26.58
N LEU A 185 10.90 -4.93 26.88
CA LEU A 185 11.36 -6.26 27.30
C LEU A 185 10.71 -6.74 28.59
N ASP A 186 10.38 -5.83 29.50
CA ASP A 186 9.75 -6.14 30.78
C ASP A 186 8.32 -6.68 30.65
N GLN A 187 7.64 -6.37 29.54
CA GLN A 187 6.33 -6.95 29.22
C GLN A 187 6.41 -8.39 28.68
N LEU A 188 7.61 -8.90 28.42
CA LEU A 188 7.80 -10.24 27.87
C LEU A 188 8.16 -11.25 28.96
N SER A 189 7.79 -12.51 28.73
CA SER A 189 8.22 -13.62 29.59
C SER A 189 9.75 -13.74 29.64
N GLN A 190 10.26 -14.20 30.78
CA GLN A 190 11.70 -14.31 31.03
C GLN A 190 12.47 -15.07 29.92
N PRO A 191 11.98 -16.20 29.36
CA PRO A 191 12.67 -16.88 28.28
C PRO A 191 12.78 -16.02 27.01
N LYS A 192 11.70 -15.32 26.63
CA LYS A 192 11.68 -14.46 25.44
C LYS A 192 12.60 -13.25 25.63
N ARG A 193 12.60 -12.65 26.83
CA ARG A 193 13.50 -11.56 27.21
C ARG A 193 14.97 -11.97 27.11
N LYS A 194 15.34 -13.12 27.69
CA LYS A 194 16.71 -13.66 27.64
C LYS A 194 17.16 -13.91 26.20
N LYS A 195 16.28 -14.45 25.35
CA LYS A 195 16.57 -14.68 23.92
C LYS A 195 16.83 -13.38 23.17
N ILE A 196 15.97 -12.36 23.31
CA ILE A 196 16.15 -11.08 22.62
C ILE A 196 17.45 -10.40 23.06
N ARG A 197 17.78 -10.40 24.36
CA ARG A 197 19.04 -9.85 24.86
C ARG A 197 20.26 -10.59 24.29
N ALA A 198 20.19 -11.92 24.21
CA ALA A 198 21.26 -12.72 23.63
C ALA A 198 21.48 -12.41 22.14
N GLU A 199 20.42 -12.31 21.34
CA GLU A 199 20.53 -11.95 19.91
C GLU A 199 21.11 -10.54 19.74
N ARG A 200 20.67 -9.56 20.53
CA ARG A 200 21.25 -8.20 20.50
C ARG A 200 22.72 -8.18 20.89
N ARG A 201 23.13 -9.00 21.86
CA ARG A 201 24.53 -9.11 22.28
C ARG A 201 25.41 -9.64 21.14
N LYS A 202 24.93 -10.63 20.38
CA LYS A 202 25.65 -11.15 19.20
C LYS A 202 25.90 -10.06 18.15
N VAL A 203 24.92 -9.18 17.91
CA VAL A 203 25.07 -8.05 16.98
C VAL A 203 26.20 -7.13 17.46
N SER A 204 26.20 -6.75 18.74
CA SER A 204 27.29 -5.92 19.30
C SER A 204 28.65 -6.63 19.33
N GLU A 205 28.68 -7.93 19.64
CA GLU A 205 29.91 -8.75 19.65
C GLU A 205 30.50 -8.90 18.24
N ALA A 206 29.66 -8.83 17.20
CA ALA A 206 30.08 -8.78 15.81
C ALA A 206 30.57 -7.38 15.36
N GLY A 207 30.59 -6.38 16.26
CA GLY A 207 31.00 -5.01 15.95
C GLY A 207 30.00 -4.26 15.07
N LEU A 208 28.74 -4.70 15.03
CA LEU A 208 27.68 -4.06 14.26
C LEU A 208 26.90 -3.04 15.11
N HIS A 209 26.64 -1.90 14.50
CA HIS A 209 25.84 -0.81 15.06
C HIS A 209 24.63 -0.55 14.18
N CYS A 210 23.45 -0.43 14.79
CA CYS A 210 22.23 -0.11 14.04
C CYS A 210 21.82 1.33 14.31
N ARG A 211 21.49 2.08 13.25
CA ARG A 211 20.92 3.43 13.35
C ARG A 211 19.77 3.64 12.37
N MET A 212 18.88 4.57 12.72
CA MET A 212 17.79 4.99 11.86
C MET A 212 18.19 6.25 11.08
N VAL A 213 17.99 6.25 9.78
CA VAL A 213 18.24 7.39 8.89
C VAL A 213 16.90 7.87 8.35
N LYS A 214 16.51 9.10 8.68
CA LYS A 214 15.27 9.71 8.19
C LYS A 214 15.50 10.30 6.79
N GLY A 215 14.45 10.35 5.98
CA GLY A 215 14.40 10.89 4.61
C GLY A 215 15.49 11.87 4.23
N GLU A 216 15.43 13.09 4.76
CA GLU A 216 16.34 14.19 4.40
C GLU A 216 17.83 13.87 4.63
N ALA A 217 18.15 12.91 5.50
CA ALA A 217 19.51 12.45 5.79
C ALA A 217 19.92 11.22 4.97
N ILE A 218 19.03 10.66 4.13
CA ILE A 218 19.34 9.54 3.24
C ILE A 218 20.10 10.09 2.04
N SER A 219 21.38 9.74 1.91
CA SER A 219 22.18 10.08 0.74
C SER A 219 21.85 9.17 -0.46
N PRO A 220 22.15 9.60 -1.69
CA PRO A 220 22.02 8.75 -2.88
C PRO A 220 22.78 7.42 -2.75
N ASP A 221 23.99 7.43 -2.20
CA ASP A 221 24.79 6.21 -2.00
C ASP A 221 24.15 5.23 -1.01
N LEU A 222 23.56 5.77 0.06
CA LEU A 222 22.83 4.95 1.04
C LEU A 222 21.55 4.37 0.44
N LEU A 223 20.85 5.14 -0.39
CA LEU A 223 19.66 4.66 -1.09
C LEU A 223 20.01 3.55 -2.10
N ALA A 224 21.09 3.71 -2.86
CA ALA A 224 21.60 2.70 -3.77
C ALA A 224 22.03 1.42 -3.02
N PHE A 225 22.66 1.57 -1.84
CA PHE A 225 22.96 0.43 -0.97
C PHE A 225 21.68 -0.29 -0.50
N PHE A 226 20.70 0.45 -0.01
CA PHE A 226 19.39 -0.10 0.35
C PHE A 226 18.76 -0.86 -0.81
N TYR A 227 18.77 -0.30 -2.03
CA TYR A 227 18.17 -0.93 -3.19
C TYR A 227 18.87 -2.25 -3.56
N ARG A 228 20.20 -2.32 -3.43
CA ARG A 228 20.93 -3.60 -3.61
C ARG A 228 20.49 -4.65 -2.59
N CYS A 229 20.35 -4.29 -1.32
CA CYS A 229 19.85 -5.22 -0.30
C CYS A 229 18.41 -5.67 -0.60
N TYR A 230 17.53 -4.72 -0.92
CA TYR A 230 16.13 -4.96 -1.27
C TYR A 230 16.00 -5.92 -2.47
N SER A 231 16.69 -5.63 -3.57
CA SER A 231 16.63 -6.45 -4.78
C SER A 231 17.26 -7.84 -4.58
N ASN A 232 18.35 -7.94 -3.84
CA ASN A 232 18.97 -9.23 -3.51
C ASN A 232 18.01 -10.17 -2.77
N THR A 233 17.24 -9.66 -1.81
CA THR A 233 16.22 -10.47 -1.10
C THR A 233 15.19 -11.08 -2.07
N TYR A 234 14.77 -10.33 -3.09
CA TYR A 234 13.85 -10.86 -4.11
C TYR A 234 14.49 -11.96 -4.94
N TYR A 235 15.73 -11.74 -5.41
CA TYR A 235 16.45 -12.71 -6.23
C TYR A 235 16.78 -14.00 -5.48
N GLU A 236 17.15 -13.92 -4.19
CA GLU A 236 17.35 -15.09 -3.33
C GLU A 236 16.09 -15.95 -3.19
N HIS A 237 14.91 -15.34 -3.34
CA HIS A 237 13.62 -16.02 -3.33
C HIS A 237 13.05 -16.27 -4.74
N GLY A 238 13.85 -16.11 -5.80
CA GLY A 238 13.48 -16.43 -7.18
C GLY A 238 12.40 -15.53 -7.79
N ASN A 239 12.20 -14.32 -7.25
CA ASN A 239 11.23 -13.34 -7.75
C ASN A 239 11.97 -12.06 -8.17
N PRO A 240 11.48 -11.30 -9.17
CA PRO A 240 11.96 -9.95 -9.40
C PRO A 240 11.44 -8.99 -8.31
N PRO A 241 12.17 -7.89 -8.01
CA PRO A 241 11.68 -6.84 -7.11
C PRO A 241 10.40 -6.18 -7.64
N TYR A 242 9.49 -5.80 -6.73
CA TYR A 242 8.26 -5.09 -7.11
C TYR A 242 8.48 -3.61 -7.41
N PHE A 243 9.33 -2.93 -6.64
CA PHE A 243 9.67 -1.52 -6.83
C PHE A 243 11.06 -1.39 -7.45
N SER A 244 11.20 -0.50 -8.43
CA SER A 244 12.48 -0.20 -9.07
C SER A 244 13.35 0.75 -8.23
N GLU A 245 14.63 0.88 -8.59
CA GLU A 245 15.52 1.89 -7.98
C GLU A 245 15.03 3.32 -8.25
N SER A 246 14.51 3.56 -9.46
CA SER A 246 13.93 4.84 -9.85
C SER A 246 12.70 5.20 -9.00
N PHE A 247 11.91 4.21 -8.58
CA PHE A 247 10.79 4.42 -7.66
C PHE A 247 11.29 4.97 -6.33
N PHE A 248 12.26 4.30 -5.68
CA PHE A 248 12.79 4.75 -4.40
C PHE A 248 13.49 6.11 -4.48
N THR A 249 14.19 6.36 -5.60
CA THR A 249 14.85 7.66 -5.85
C THR A 249 13.82 8.79 -5.97
N GLY A 250 12.76 8.59 -6.75
CA GLY A 250 11.67 9.56 -6.86
C GLY A 250 10.91 9.73 -5.54
N LEU A 251 10.72 8.64 -4.79
CA LEU A 251 10.03 8.66 -3.50
C LEU A 251 10.79 9.50 -2.47
N LEU A 252 12.12 9.36 -2.42
CA LEU A 252 12.98 10.17 -1.56
C LEU A 252 12.92 11.66 -1.90
N GLN A 253 12.77 12.00 -3.17
CA GLN A 253 12.64 13.40 -3.60
C GLN A 253 11.25 13.97 -3.31
N ALA A 254 10.20 13.17 -3.49
CA ALA A 254 8.82 13.64 -3.42
C ALA A 254 8.23 13.66 -2.00
N MET A 255 8.65 12.72 -1.13
CA MET A 255 8.11 12.58 0.22
C MET A 255 9.16 12.06 1.23
N PRO A 256 10.31 12.74 1.38
CA PRO A 256 11.38 12.30 2.28
C PRO A 256 10.89 12.11 3.73
N GLU A 257 9.97 12.95 4.20
CA GLU A 257 9.42 12.89 5.55
C GLU A 257 8.71 11.57 5.88
N ASN A 258 8.28 10.82 4.86
CA ASN A 258 7.63 9.52 5.00
C ASN A 258 8.61 8.34 4.92
N LEU A 259 9.92 8.60 4.80
CA LEU A 259 10.95 7.57 4.68
C LEU A 259 11.83 7.47 5.92
N VAL A 260 12.11 6.22 6.29
CA VAL A 260 13.12 5.87 7.27
C VAL A 260 13.82 4.59 6.86
N LEU A 261 15.15 4.59 6.90
CA LEU A 261 15.99 3.40 6.70
C LEU A 261 16.55 2.95 8.05
N SER A 262 16.47 1.65 8.33
CA SER A 262 17.24 1.02 9.40
C SER A 262 18.54 0.48 8.79
N LEU A 263 19.67 1.09 9.15
CA LEU A 263 20.99 0.70 8.68
C LEU A 263 21.72 -0.07 9.77
N ALA A 264 22.35 -1.18 9.42
CA ALA A 264 23.40 -1.81 10.22
C ALA A 264 24.74 -1.47 9.57
N GLU A 265 25.73 -1.06 10.36
CA GLU A 265 27.08 -0.71 9.89
C GLU A 265 28.14 -1.32 10.81
N ASP A 266 29.31 -1.63 10.27
CA ASP A 266 30.45 -2.09 11.07
C ASP A 266 31.13 -0.94 11.84
N ALA A 267 32.16 -1.27 12.63
CA ALA A 267 32.91 -0.29 13.42
C ALA A 267 33.60 0.81 12.59
N THR A 268 33.72 0.64 11.27
CA THR A 268 34.28 1.64 10.35
C THR A 268 33.20 2.54 9.71
N GLY A 269 31.93 2.30 10.03
CA GLY A 269 30.78 2.99 9.44
C GLY A 269 30.40 2.47 8.06
N LYS A 270 30.89 1.28 7.69
CA LYS A 270 30.56 0.64 6.42
C LYS A 270 29.24 -0.15 6.55
N PRO A 271 28.25 0.10 5.66
CA PRO A 271 27.03 -0.70 5.55
C PRO A 271 27.26 -2.19 5.24
#